data_AF-A0A7G7MK76-F1
#
_entry.id   AF-A0A7G7MK76-F1
#
_cell.length_a   1.000
_cell.length_b   1.000
_cell.length_c   1.000
_cell.angle_alpha   90.00
_cell.angle_beta   90.00
_cell.angle_gamma   90.00
#
_symmetry.space_group_name_H-M   'P 1'
#
loop_
_entity.id
_entity.type
_entity.pdbx_description
1 polymer ?
#
loop_
_entity_poly.entity_id
_entity_poly.type
_entity_poly.pdbx_seq_one_letter_code
_entity_poly.pdbx_strand_id
1 'polypeptide(L)' 'MTRLRVLAPLLAAAALAAVAVATVHDAGCDEPGYLEMVDGGYELVGGCIAAGDLLVADPPAPAPLDGEAADKG' A
#
# COMPACT_ATOMS: atom_id res chain seq x y z
N MET A 1 -15.30 -44.59 11.11
CA MET A 1 -15.78 -44.17 9.77
C MET A 1 -16.42 -42.77 9.77
N THR A 2 -17.29 -42.42 10.73
CA THR A 2 -17.98 -41.10 10.79
C THR A 2 -17.10 -39.93 11.19
N ARG A 3 -16.15 -40.10 12.11
CA ARG A 3 -15.23 -39.01 12.53
C ARG A 3 -14.31 -38.52 11.40
N LEU A 4 -13.84 -39.44 10.55
CA LEU A 4 -12.97 -39.10 9.42
C LEU A 4 -13.68 -38.21 8.39
N ARG A 5 -14.97 -38.46 8.15
CA ARG A 5 -15.81 -37.68 7.21
C ARG A 5 -16.08 -36.26 7.70
N VAL A 6 -16.03 -36.02 9.00
CA VAL A 6 -16.22 -34.68 9.61
C VAL A 6 -14.89 -33.94 9.73
N LEU A 7 -13.81 -34.62 10.09
CA LEU A 7 -12.51 -34.00 10.29
C LEU A 7 -11.81 -33.61 8.98
N ALA A 8 -11.97 -34.40 7.91
CA ALA A 8 -11.36 -34.11 6.62
C ALA A 8 -11.74 -32.73 6.05
N PRO A 9 -13.04 -32.35 5.94
CA PRO A 9 -13.40 -31.02 5.43
C PRO A 9 -12.97 -29.89 6.36
N LEU A 10 -12.98 -30.11 7.69
CA LEU A 10 -12.49 -29.11 8.66
C LEU A 10 -10.99 -28.84 8.48
N LEU A 11 -10.19 -29.89 8.30
CA LEU A 11 -8.76 -29.77 8.04
C LEU A 11 -8.48 -29.08 6.71
N ALA A 12 -9.24 -29.40 5.66
CA ALA A 12 -9.11 -28.73 4.37
C ALA A 12 -9.45 -27.24 4.47
N ALA A 13 -10.54 -26.88 5.17
CA ALA A 13 -10.92 -25.49 5.39
C ALA A 13 -9.85 -24.73 6.18
N ALA A 14 -9.32 -25.33 7.25
CA ALA A 14 -8.24 -24.73 8.05
C ALA A 14 -6.96 -24.52 7.22
N ALA A 15 -6.60 -25.48 6.38
CA ALA A 15 -5.45 -25.37 5.48
C ALA A 15 -5.65 -24.24 4.45
N LEU A 16 -6.82 -24.16 3.82
CA LEU A 16 -7.14 -23.09 2.86
C LEU A 16 -7.12 -21.70 3.54
N ALA A 17 -7.64 -21.60 4.76
CA ALA A 17 -7.59 -20.36 5.53
C ALA A 17 -6.15 -19.94 5.86
N ALA A 18 -5.29 -20.88 6.26
CA ALA A 18 -3.88 -20.61 6.53
C ALA A 18 -3.15 -20.13 5.25
N VAL A 19 -3.43 -20.74 4.10
CA VAL A 19 -2.89 -20.29 2.80
C VAL A 19 -3.33 -18.86 2.50
N ALA A 20 -4.62 -18.54 2.67
CA ALA A 20 -5.12 -17.18 2.43
C ALA A 20 -4.41 -16.14 3.30
N VAL A 21 -4.22 -16.42 4.60
CA VAL A 21 -3.51 -15.53 5.51
C VAL A 21 -2.05 -15.35 5.08
N ALA A 22 -1.36 -16.45 4.73
CA ALA A 22 0.01 -16.38 4.23
C ALA A 22 0.12 -15.54 2.95
N THR A 23 -0.84 -15.65 2.02
CA THR A 23 -0.83 -14.85 0.79
C THR A 23 -1.04 -13.36 1.04
N VAL A 24 -1.84 -12.99 2.05
CA VAL A 24 -2.05 -11.58 2.42
C VAL A 24 -0.79 -10.98 3.05
N HIS A 25 -0.11 -11.74 3.91
CA HIS A 25 1.17 -11.34 4.50
C HIS A 25 2.27 -11.21 3.44
N ASP A 26 2.41 -12.18 2.53
CA ASP A 26 3.42 -12.15 1.48
C ASP A 26 3.22 -10.98 0.50
N ALA A 27 1.96 -10.61 0.26
CA ALA A 27 1.60 -9.43 -0.51
C ALA A 27 1.82 -8.09 0.24
N GLY A 28 2.24 -8.13 1.51
CA GLY A 28 2.42 -6.93 2.35
C GLY A 28 1.11 -6.23 2.72
N CYS A 29 -0.01 -6.95 2.61
CA CYS A 29 -1.36 -6.39 2.79
C CYS A 29 -1.81 -6.38 4.26
N ASP A 30 -1.04 -6.98 5.17
CA ASP A 30 -1.24 -6.80 6.62
C ASP A 30 -0.44 -5.64 7.21
N GLU A 31 0.66 -5.26 6.56
CA GLU A 31 1.48 -4.14 6.99
C GLU A 31 0.81 -2.82 6.54
N PRO A 32 0.47 -1.91 7.46
CA PRO A 32 -0.06 -0.61 7.08
C PRO A 32 1.02 0.16 6.30
N GLY A 33 0.65 0.75 5.15
CA GLY A 33 1.57 1.58 4.38
C GLY A 33 2.06 2.76 5.21
N TYR A 34 3.37 3.04 5.18
CA TYR A 34 3.99 4.15 5.89
C TYR A 34 4.83 5.00 4.94
N LEU A 35 4.95 6.29 5.29
CA LEU A 35 5.79 7.24 4.58
C LEU A 35 7.24 7.09 5.05
N GLU A 36 8.14 6.75 4.13
CA GLU A 36 9.58 6.72 4.37
C GLU A 36 10.25 7.87 3.62
N MET A 37 11.23 8.52 4.26
CA MET A 37 12.05 9.51 3.55
C MET A 37 13.09 8.79 2.69
N VAL A 38 13.06 9.09 1.40
CA VAL A 38 14.06 8.69 0.41
C VAL A 38 14.68 9.96 -0.19
N ASP A 39 15.87 9.84 -0.78
CA ASP A 39 16.60 10.99 -1.31
C ASP A 39 15.77 11.76 -2.35
N GLY A 40 15.22 12.90 -1.94
CA GLY A 40 14.39 13.77 -2.78
C GLY A 40 12.90 13.79 -2.45
N GLY A 41 12.42 13.07 -1.43
CA GLY A 41 11.01 13.15 -1.02
C GLY A 41 10.56 12.11 -0.01
N TYR A 42 9.23 11.98 0.13
CA TYR A 42 8.61 10.88 0.86
C TYR A 42 8.07 9.86 -0.14
N GLU A 43 8.34 8.59 0.12
CA GLU A 43 7.78 7.47 -0.64
C GLU A 43 6.88 6.64 0.25
N LEU A 44 5.79 6.12 -0.31
CA LEU A 44 4.87 5.23 0.37
C LEU A 44 5.43 3.82 0.26
N VAL A 45 5.81 3.25 1.40
CA VAL A 45 6.39 1.92 1.52
C VAL A 45 5.39 1.00 2.21
N GLY A 46 5.25 -0.22 1.67
CA GLY A 46 4.34 -1.23 2.19
C GLY A 46 2.86 -0.95 1.88
N GLY A 47 1.99 -1.77 2.46
CA GLY A 47 0.55 -1.74 2.20
C GLY A 47 0.15 -2.33 0.85
N CYS A 48 -1.09 -2.80 0.79
CA CYS A 48 -1.72 -3.35 -0.41
C CYS A 48 -2.21 -2.26 -1.40
N ILE A 49 -1.93 -0.98 -1.12
CA ILE A 49 -2.42 0.16 -1.91
C ILE A 49 -1.37 0.47 -2.98
N ALA A 50 -1.77 0.48 -4.25
CA ALA A 50 -0.87 0.90 -5.32
C ALA A 50 -0.60 2.41 -5.21
N ALA A 51 0.64 2.84 -5.47
CA ALA A 51 1.03 4.25 -5.40
C ALA A 51 0.14 5.19 -6.26
N GLY A 52 -0.44 4.67 -7.35
CA GLY A 52 -1.34 5.42 -8.22
C GLY A 52 -2.79 5.57 -7.72
N ASP A 53 -3.20 4.80 -6.70
CA ASP A 53 -4.53 4.92 -6.09
C ASP A 53 -4.57 5.96 -4.95
N LEU A 54 -3.40 6.46 -4.57
CA LEU A 54 -3.29 7.53 -3.59
C LEU A 54 -3.60 8.86 -4.27
N LEU A 55 -4.67 9.52 -3.80
CA LEU A 55 -4.97 10.90 -4.17
C LEU A 55 -3.93 11.83 -3.52
N VAL A 56 -2.74 11.92 -4.13
CA VAL A 56 -1.77 12.96 -3.80
C VAL A 56 -2.35 14.25 -4.38
N ALA A 57 -2.67 15.21 -3.51
CA ALA A 57 -3.04 16.54 -3.95
C ALA A 57 -1.88 17.11 -4.80
N ASP A 58 -2.18 17.64 -5.98
CA ASP A 58 -1.20 18.26 -6.86
C ASP A 58 -0.37 19.26 -6.04
N PRO A 59 0.97 19.18 -6.04
CA PRO A 59 1.78 20.11 -5.28
C PRO A 59 1.45 21.54 -5.74
N PRO A 60 1.35 22.51 -4.81
CA PRO A 60 1.05 23.88 -5.20
C PRO A 60 2.06 24.34 -6.23
N ALA A 61 1.57 24.98 -7.31
CA ALA A 61 2.42 25.49 -8.38
C ALA A 61 3.57 26.30 -7.78
N PRO A 62 4.81 26.15 -8.29
CA PRO A 62 5.95 26.88 -7.77
C PRO A 62 5.65 28.37 -7.74
N ALA A 63 5.93 29.01 -6.60
CA ALA A 63 5.74 30.45 -6.45
C ALA A 63 6.51 31.16 -7.58
N PRO A 64 5.90 32.18 -8.22
CA PRO A 64 6.61 32.98 -9.22
C PRO A 64 7.89 33.52 -8.59
N LEU A 65 9.03 33.22 -9.22
CA LEU A 65 10.30 33.82 -8.83
C LEU A 65 10.13 35.33 -8.96
N ASP A 66 10.27 36.00 -7.83
CA ASP A 66 10.20 37.44 -7.62
C ASP A 66 11.30 38.15 -8.44
N GLY A 67 11.08 38.24 -9.75
CA GLY A 67 12.00 38.83 -10.71
C GLY A 67 11.30 39.40 -11.96
N GLU A 68 10.08 38.94 -12.28
CA GLU A 68 9.38 39.38 -13.50
C GLU A 68 8.66 40.75 -13.37
N ALA A 69 8.66 41.37 -12.18
CA ALA A 69 8.03 42.67 -11.94
C ALA A 69 8.93 43.88 -12.23
N ALA A 70 10.19 43.68 -12.65
CA ALA A 70 11.17 44.77 -12.82
C ALA A 70 11.48 45.17 -14.27
N ASP A 71 10.84 44.57 -15.30
CA ASP A 71 11.16 44.84 -16.72
C ASP A 71 9.97 45.32 -17.58
N LYS A 72 9.12 46.21 -17.03
CA LYS A 72 8.32 47.09 -17.90
C LYS A 72 8.70 48.53 -17.66
N GLY A 73 9.85 48.91 -18.24
CA GLY A 73 10.21 50.29 -18.55
C GLY A 73 9.41 50.83 -19.73
#